data_AF-D4F5M5-F1
#
_entry.id   AF-D4F5M5-F1
#
_cell.length_a   1.000
_cell.length_b   1.000
_cell.length_c   1.000
_cell.angle_alpha   90.00
_cell.angle_beta   90.00
_cell.angle_gamma   90.00
#
_symmetry.space_group_name_H-M   'P 1'
#
loop_
_entity.id
_entity.type
_entity.pdbx_description
1 polymer ?
#
loop_
_entity_poly.entity_id
_entity_poly.type
_entity_poly.pdbx_seq_one_letter_code
_entity_poly.pdbx_strand_id
1 'polypeptide(L)' 'MQPIARAWYSASQKQVQHPCSMPLIALYQEPDPCPRIGTLPDYDANNIALRHRPRARPLIPLIPRLHLYREADTDTD' A
#
# COMPACT_ATOMS: atom_id res chain seq x y z
N MET A 1 9.07 4.54 5.54
CA MET A 1 8.40 3.22 5.57
C MET A 1 7.24 3.30 6.55
N GLN A 2 6.08 2.71 6.24
CA GLN A 2 4.89 2.74 7.10
C GLN A 2 4.18 1.38 7.10
N PRO A 3 3.70 0.89 8.26
CA PRO A 3 2.91 -0.34 8.32
C PRO A 3 1.51 -0.13 7.72
N ILE A 4 1.02 -1.16 7.03
CA ILE A 4 -0.31 -1.19 6.44
C ILE A 4 -1.03 -2.47 6.85
N ALA A 5 -2.32 -2.37 7.13
CA ALA A 5 -3.20 -3.52 7.36
C ALA A 5 -4.08 -3.73 6.13
N ARG A 6 -4.35 -5.00 5.79
CA ARG A 6 -5.26 -5.36 4.71
C ARG A 6 -6.37 -6.24 5.26
N ALA A 7 -7.61 -5.75 5.19
CA ALA A 7 -8.80 -6.48 5.59
C ALA A 7 -9.49 -7.07 4.36
N TRP A 8 -9.91 -8.33 4.44
CA TRP A 8 -10.72 -8.98 3.43
C TRP A 8 -12.13 -9.19 3.97
N TYR A 9 -13.13 -8.64 3.27
CA TYR A 9 -14.54 -8.81 3.63
C TYR A 9 -15.16 -9.84 2.71
N SER A 10 -15.52 -11.01 3.25
CA SER A 10 -16.07 -12.14 2.48
C SER A 10 -17.34 -11.77 1.71
N ALA A 11 -18.24 -11.03 2.35
CA ALA A 11 -19.52 -10.62 1.76
C ALA A 11 -19.38 -9.78 0.48
N SER A 12 -18.32 -8.96 0.37
CA SER A 12 -18.07 -8.09 -0.79
C SER A 12 -16.94 -8.59 -1.70
N GLN A 13 -16.30 -9.71 -1.35
CA GLN A 13 -15.12 -10.26 -2.03
C GLN A 13 -14.06 -9.19 -2.33
N LYS A 14 -13.86 -8.26 -1.38
CA LYS A 14 -13.02 -7.08 -1.58
C LYS A 14 -11.97 -6.96 -0.50
N GLN A 15 -10.76 -6.60 -0.93
CA GLN A 15 -9.66 -6.20 -0.05
C GLN A 15 -9.65 -4.69 0.14
N VAL A 16 -9.51 -4.24 1.39
CA VAL A 16 -9.34 -2.82 1.75
C VAL A 16 -8.01 -2.65 2.50
N GLN A 17 -7.29 -1.58 2.19
CA GLN A 17 -6.01 -1.25 2.82
C GLN A 17 -6.16 -0.03 3.73
N HIS A 18 -5.65 -0.14 4.96
CA HIS A 18 -5.63 0.93 5.94
C HIS A 18 -4.19 1.24 6.39
N PRO A 19 -3.82 2.52 6.53
CA PRO A 19 -2.64 2.89 7.32
C PRO A 19 -2.80 2.35 8.75
N CYS A 20 -1.75 1.75 9.30
CA CYS A 20 -1.83 1.05 10.58
C CYS A 20 -0.85 1.64 11.61
N SER A 21 -0.95 2.94 11.85
CA SER A 21 -0.15 3.63 12.90
C SER A 21 -0.64 3.34 14.31
N MET A 22 -1.89 2.88 14.46
CA MET A 22 -2.50 2.43 15.72
C MET A 22 -3.16 1.06 15.51
N PRO A 23 -3.37 0.28 16.58
CA PRO A 23 -4.09 -0.98 16.49
C PRO A 23 -5.52 -0.80 15.93
N LEU A 24 -5.94 -1.74 15.09
CA LEU A 24 -7.32 -1.78 14.59
C LEU A 24 -8.20 -2.56 15.57
N ILE A 25 -9.43 -2.10 15.76
CA ILE A 25 -10.45 -2.79 16.55
C ILE A 25 -11.37 -3.53 15.59
N ALA A 26 -11.37 -4.87 15.66
CA ALA A 26 -12.27 -5.71 14.89
C ALA A 26 -13.49 -6.07 15.74
N LEU A 27 -14.68 -5.67 15.28
CA LEU A 27 -15.95 -6.06 15.87
C LEU A 27 -16.57 -7.15 15.00
N TYR A 28 -17.00 -8.25 15.62
CA TYR A 28 -17.74 -9.32 14.96
C TYR A 28 -18.85 -9.80 15.90
N GLN A 29 -19.93 -10.30 15.33
CA GLN A 29 -21.09 -10.79 16.08
C GLN A 29 -21.41 -12.20 15.64
N GLU A 30 -21.82 -13.07 16.58
CA GLU A 30 -22.32 -14.39 16.21
C GLU A 30 -23.51 -14.28 15.24
N PRO A 31 -23.58 -15.11 14.18
CA PRO A 31 -22.77 -16.32 13.94
C PRO A 31 -21.48 -16.12 13.13
N ASP A 32 -21.01 -14.88 12.91
CA ASP A 32 -19.82 -14.65 12.10
C ASP A 32 -18.55 -15.23 12.77
N PRO A 33 -17.69 -15.93 12.02
CA PRO A 33 -16.47 -16.49 12.56
C PRO A 33 -15.49 -15.39 12.97
N CYS A 34 -14.73 -15.66 14.03
CA CYS A 34 -13.63 -14.80 14.47
C CYS A 34 -12.68 -14.51 13.29
N PRO A 35 -12.30 -13.24 13.04
CA PRO A 35 -11.46 -12.88 11.91
C PRO A 35 -10.07 -13.52 12.03
N ARG A 36 -9.56 -14.03 10.90
CA ARG A 36 -8.20 -14.56 10.81
C ARG A 36 -7.20 -13.41 10.80
N ILE A 37 -6.34 -13.34 11.83
CA ILE A 37 -5.32 -12.30 11.97
C ILE A 37 -3.96 -12.86 11.52
N GLY A 38 -3.27 -12.14 10.62
CA GLY A 38 -1.91 -12.46 10.19
C GLY A 38 -0.84 -11.79 11.07
N THR A 39 0.43 -12.06 10.77
CA THR A 39 1.58 -11.43 11.45
C THR A 39 2.26 -10.39 10.55
N LEU A 40 2.91 -9.41 11.18
CA LEU A 40 3.78 -8.45 10.51
C LEU A 40 5.23 -8.87 10.77
N PRO A 41 5.97 -9.39 9.77
CA PRO A 41 7.38 -9.73 9.94
C PRO A 41 8.25 -8.47 10.04
N ASP A 42 9.50 -8.64 10.51
CA ASP A 42 10.49 -7.59 10.54
C ASP A 42 10.76 -7.04 9.13
N TYR A 43 11.01 -5.73 9.06
CA TYR A 43 11.21 -5.04 7.80
C TYR A 43 12.65 -5.17 7.30
N ASP A 44 12.83 -5.66 6.07
CA ASP A 44 14.10 -5.68 5.34
C ASP A 44 13.96 -4.90 4.02
N ALA A 45 14.68 -3.79 3.89
CA ALA A 45 14.65 -2.93 2.72
C ALA A 45 15.27 -3.58 1.48
N ASN A 46 16.20 -4.52 1.65
CA ASN A 46 16.91 -5.18 0.56
C ASN A 46 16.16 -6.42 0.05
N ASN A 47 15.17 -6.91 0.82
CA ASN A 47 14.42 -8.13 0.52
C ASN A 47 12.92 -7.87 0.33
N ILE A 48 12.58 -6.76 -0.36
CA ILE A 48 11.17 -6.44 -0.66
C ILE A 48 10.69 -7.29 -1.85
N ALA A 49 9.83 -8.27 -1.58
CA ALA A 49 9.19 -9.09 -2.60
C ALA A 49 8.10 -8.31 -3.37
N LEU A 50 8.49 -7.66 -4.47
CA LEU A 50 7.57 -6.90 -5.32
C LEU A 50 6.81 -7.82 -6.28
N ARG A 51 5.49 -7.95 -6.10
CA ARG A 51 4.63 -8.69 -7.04
C ARG A 51 4.36 -7.91 -8.32
N HIS A 52 3.97 -6.65 -8.18
CA HIS A 52 3.70 -5.76 -9.31
C HIS A 52 4.30 -4.39 -9.00
N ARG A 53 5.21 -3.94 -9.86
CA ARG A 53 5.87 -2.63 -9.75
C ARG A 53 5.59 -1.84 -11.04
N PRO A 54 4.50 -1.07 -11.10
CA PRO A 54 4.27 -0.20 -12.26
C PRO A 54 5.41 0.80 -12.36
N ARG A 55 5.86 1.09 -13.58
CA ARG A 55 6.86 2.14 -13.80
C ARG A 55 6.24 3.47 -13.41
N ALA A 56 6.99 4.28 -12.67
CA ALA A 56 6.59 5.65 -12.38
C ALA A 56 6.51 6.44 -13.69
N ARG A 57 5.69 7.50 -13.70
CA ARG A 57 5.65 8.45 -14.82
C ARG A 57 7.04 9.07 -15.04
N PRO A 58 7.45 9.33 -16.28
CA PRO A 58 8.70 10.01 -16.56
C PRO A 58 8.62 11.46 -16.06
N LEU A 59 9.55 11.84 -15.19
CA LEU A 59 9.59 13.14 -14.54
C LEU A 59 10.97 13.78 -14.74
N ILE A 60 10.99 15.07 -15.09
CA ILE A 60 12.21 15.87 -15.26
C ILE A 60 12.41 16.71 -13.99
N PRO A 61 13.54 16.59 -13.26
CA PRO A 61 13.81 17.40 -12.09
C PRO A 61 14.05 18.86 -12.48
N LEU A 62 13.35 19.80 -11.82
CA LEU A 62 13.51 21.25 -12.03
C LEU A 62 14.34 21.88 -10.91
N ILE A 63 13.94 21.63 -9.66
CA ILE A 63 14.61 22.17 -8.47
C ILE A 63 14.80 21.02 -7.48
N PRO A 64 16.00 20.40 -7.45
CA PRO A 64 16.25 19.19 -6.66
C PRO A 64 15.96 19.34 -5.16
N ARG A 65 16.33 20.48 -4.56
CA ARG A 65 16.12 20.73 -3.12
C ARG A 65 14.65 20.80 -2.70
N LEU A 66 13.75 21.05 -3.65
CA LEU A 66 12.31 21.11 -3.40
C LEU A 66 11.60 19.80 -3.80
N HIS A 67 12.33 18.83 -4.37
CA HIS A 67 11.73 17.69 -5.06
C HIS A 67 10.66 18.15 -6.08
N LEU A 68 10.94 19.27 -6.78
CA LEU A 68 10.06 19.81 -7.81
C LEU A 68 10.37 19.17 -9.16
N TYR A 69 9.37 18.58 -9.78
CA TYR A 69 9.47 17.89 -11.06
C TYR A 69 8.42 18.39 -12.04
N ARG A 70 8.73 18.28 -13.34
CA ARG A 70 7.80 18.46 -14.47
C ARG A 70 7.54 17.09 -15.11
N GLU A 71 6.32 16.83 -15.55
CA GLU A 71 6.04 15.66 -16.40
C GLU A 71 6.80 15.78 -17.73
N ALA A 72 7.43 14.70 -18.20
CA ALA A 72 8.02 14.70 -19.53
C ALA A 72 6.92 14.74 -20.59
N ASP A 73 7.06 15.58 -21.61
CA ASP A 73 6.08 15.71 -22.69
C ASP A 73 5.91 14.34 -23.36
N THR A 74 4.70 13.80 -23.29
CA THR A 74 4.32 12.55 -23.95
C THR A 74 3.89 12.83 -25.38
N ASP A 75 4.75 13.46 -26.21
CA ASP A 75 4.47 13.65 -27.64
C ASP A 75 5.79 13.75 -28.43
N THR A 76 6.18 12.63 -29.03
CA THR A 76 6.80 12.63 -30.37
C THR A 76 6.46 11.30 -31.02
N ASP A 77 5.28 11.25 -31.65
CA ASP A 77 5.11 10.50 -32.90
C ASP A 77 5.91 11.20 -34.01
#